data_AF-A0A271J7Z8-F1
#
_entry.id   AF-A0A271J7Z8-F1
#
_cell.length_a   1.000
_cell.length_b   1.000
_cell.length_c   1.000
_cell.angle_alpha   90.00
_cell.angle_beta   90.00
_cell.angle_gamma   90.00
#
_symmetry.space_group_name_H-M   'P 1'
#
loop_
_entity.id
_entity.type
_entity.pdbx_description
1 polymer ?
#
loop_
_entity_poly.entity_id
_entity_poly.type
_entity_poly.pdbx_seq_one_letter_code
_entity_poly.pdbx_strand_id
1 'polypeptide(L)'
;MFDALRDWFLGLGAQYGVDPLVFGAIYVGAIPLFFLSLAWLGRNVRAKKSPVLPILAAGACFVSAYVYLILAGENVPAWVYGFVALLVAFGAWSTVRSIRKTIDEAKADAVG
;
A
#
# COMPACT_ATOMS: atom_id res chain seq x y z
N MET A 1 15.39 21.07 15.79
CA MET A 1 14.24 20.23 15.34
C MET A 1 14.64 19.26 14.24
N PHE A 2 15.40 19.69 13.22
CA PHE A 2 15.86 18.78 12.15
C PHE A 2 16.86 17.71 12.64
N ASP A 3 17.77 18.07 13.55
CA ASP A 3 18.76 17.14 14.09
C ASP A 3 18.13 16.01 14.92
N ALA A 4 17.13 16.32 15.76
CA ALA A 4 16.40 15.30 16.52
C ALA A 4 15.66 14.30 15.63
N LEU A 5 15.14 14.77 14.49
CA LEU A 5 14.47 13.92 13.50
C LEU A 5 15.47 13.04 12.77
N ARG A 6 16.65 13.58 12.46
CA ARG A 6 17.77 12.85 11.85
C ARG A 6 18.33 11.78 12.80
N ASP A 7 18.55 12.11 14.07
CA ASP A 7 19.04 11.18 15.07
C ASP A 7 18.03 10.07 15.36
N TRP A 8 16.74 10.40 15.42
CA TRP A 8 15.68 9.40 15.53
C TRP A 8 15.65 8.48 14.31
N PHE A 9 15.79 9.04 13.10
CA PHE A 9 15.76 8.29 11.85
C PHE A 9 16.99 7.40 11.64
N LEU A 10 18.18 7.88 12.00
CA LEU A 10 19.41 7.08 12.03
C LEU A 10 19.37 6.03 13.14
N GLY A 11 18.77 6.36 14.29
CA GLY A 11 18.54 5.45 15.41
C GLY A 11 17.59 4.31 15.06
N LEU A 12 16.55 4.55 14.26
CA LEU A 12 15.68 3.52 13.68
C LEU A 12 16.45 2.55 12.80
N GLY A 13 17.36 3.05 11.96
CA GLY A 13 18.23 2.19 11.15
C GLY A 13 19.14 1.30 11.99
N ALA A 14 19.72 1.85 13.07
CA ALA A 14 20.54 1.09 14.00
C ALA A 14 19.73 0.09 14.87
N GLN A 15 18.50 0.44 15.23
CA GLN A 15 17.63 -0.37 16.10
C GLN A 15 16.96 -1.53 15.35
N TYR A 16 16.57 -1.30 14.10
CA TYR A 16 15.90 -2.30 13.28
C TYR A 16 16.81 -2.87 12.18
N GLY A 17 18.08 -2.44 12.04
CA GLY A 17 19.00 -2.98 11.03
C GLY A 17 18.69 -2.56 9.57
N VAL A 18 17.79 -1.59 9.39
CA VAL A 18 17.39 -1.08 8.08
C VAL A 18 18.29 0.06 7.61
N ASP A 19 18.59 0.12 6.31
CA ASP A 19 19.31 1.26 5.73
C ASP A 19 18.40 2.50 5.77
N PRO A 20 18.75 3.54 6.55
CA PRO A 20 17.95 4.75 6.65
C PRO A 20 17.75 5.42 5.29
N LEU A 21 18.74 5.34 4.40
CA LEU A 21 18.68 5.98 3.09
C LEU A 21 17.63 5.30 2.21
N VAL A 22 17.57 3.96 2.24
CA VAL A 22 16.58 3.18 1.49
C VAL A 22 15.19 3.38 2.07
N PHE A 23 15.05 3.31 3.40
CA PHE A 23 13.76 3.57 4.06
C PHE A 23 13.25 4.99 3.74
N GLY A 24 14.15 5.98 3.78
CA GLY A 24 13.84 7.38 3.45
C GLY A 24 13.48 7.57 1.98
N ALA A 25 14.22 6.94 1.07
CA ALA A 25 13.92 6.99 -0.36
C ALA A 25 12.56 6.36 -0.69
N ILE A 26 12.23 5.23 -0.07
CA ILE A 26 10.90 4.59 -0.22
C ILE A 26 9.82 5.50 0.36
N TYR A 27 10.02 6.03 1.57
CA TYR A 27 9.03 6.89 2.22
C TYR A 27 8.78 8.17 1.43
N VAL A 28 9.83 8.89 1.03
CA VAL A 28 9.75 10.14 0.26
C VAL A 28 9.26 9.88 -1.17
N GLY A 29 9.72 8.79 -1.80
CA GLY A 29 9.29 8.40 -3.15
C GLY A 29 7.84 7.92 -3.22
N ALA A 30 7.33 7.31 -2.16
CA ALA A 30 5.94 6.86 -2.07
C ALA A 30 4.95 8.03 -1.93
N ILE A 31 5.36 9.17 -1.33
CA ILE A 31 4.49 10.35 -1.14
C ILE A 31 3.87 10.86 -2.46
N PRO A 32 4.64 11.22 -3.51
CA PRO A 32 4.06 11.70 -4.76
C PRO A 32 3.16 10.64 -5.42
N LEU A 33 3.54 9.36 -5.36
CA LEU A 33 2.77 8.26 -5.92
C LEU A 33 1.46 8.02 -5.14
N PHE A 34 1.48 8.24 -3.83
CA PHE A 34 0.30 8.18 -2.95
C PHE A 34 -0.68 9.32 -3.26
N PHE A 35 -0.20 10.56 -3.36
CA PHE A 35 -1.06 11.70 -3.73
C PHE A 35 -1.64 11.55 -5.14
N LEU A 36 -0.87 11.02 -6.08
CA LEU A 36 -1.36 10.70 -7.41
C LEU A 36 -2.48 9.64 -7.36
N SER A 37 -2.29 8.60 -6.55
CA SER A 37 -3.30 7.56 -6.34
C SER A 37 -4.58 8.12 -5.69
N LEU A 38 -4.45 9.07 -4.77
CA LEU A 38 -5.57 9.75 -4.13
C LEU A 38 -6.33 10.68 -5.09
N ALA A 39 -5.61 11.43 -5.92
CA ALA A 39 -6.20 12.24 -6.98
C ALA A 39 -6.94 11.35 -8.00
N TRP A 40 -6.36 10.20 -8.35
CA TRP A 40 -6.98 9.21 -9.22
C TRP A 40 -8.21 8.55 -8.58
N LEU A 41 -8.16 8.26 -7.28
CA LEU A 41 -9.31 7.78 -6.49
C LEU A 41 -10.46 8.79 -6.54
N GLY A 42 -10.19 10.06 -6.22
CA GLY A 42 -11.19 11.13 -6.25
C GLY A 42 -11.81 11.29 -7.64
N ARG A 43 -11.01 11.13 -8.70
CA ARG A 43 -11.50 11.18 -10.09
C ARG A 43 -12.38 9.98 -10.44
N ASN A 44 -11.99 8.76 -10.05
CA ASN A 44 -12.80 7.55 -10.30
C ASN A 44 -14.12 7.56 -9.51
N VAL A 45 -14.09 7.99 -8.25
CA VAL A 45 -15.31 8.14 -7.43
C VAL A 45 -16.27 9.14 -8.05
N ARG A 46 -15.78 10.31 -8.49
CA ARG A 46 -16.60 11.31 -9.20
C ARG A 46 -17.14 10.79 -10.53
N ALA A 47 -16.37 9.97 -11.24
CA ALA A 47 -16.77 9.37 -12.50
C ALA A 47 -17.61 8.08 -12.34
N LYS A 48 -18.01 7.69 -11.11
CA LYS A 48 -18.68 6.41 -10.79
C LYS A 48 -17.96 5.18 -11.35
N LYS A 49 -16.64 5.27 -11.54
CA LYS A 49 -15.78 4.17 -11.99
C LYS A 49 -15.23 3.41 -10.78
N SER A 50 -14.77 2.17 -11.01
CA SER A 50 -14.23 1.33 -9.96
C SER A 50 -13.05 2.02 -9.22
N PRO A 51 -13.15 2.23 -7.89
CA PRO A 51 -12.08 2.83 -7.09
C PRO A 51 -10.97 1.83 -6.71
N VAL A 52 -11.11 0.56 -7.09
CA VAL A 52 -10.25 -0.54 -6.63
C VAL A 52 -8.78 -0.34 -7.00
N LEU A 53 -8.50 -0.02 -8.27
CA LEU A 53 -7.13 0.21 -8.75
C LEU A 53 -6.41 1.34 -8.00
N PRO A 54 -6.98 2.55 -7.86
CA PRO A 54 -6.35 3.60 -7.07
C PRO A 54 -6.18 3.25 -5.58
N ILE A 55 -7.11 2.49 -4.99
CA ILE A 55 -6.97 2.00 -3.61
C ILE A 55 -5.79 1.03 -3.48
N LEU A 56 -5.66 0.09 -4.42
CA LEU A 56 -4.53 -0.86 -4.45
C LEU A 56 -3.20 -0.13 -4.66
N ALA A 57 -3.14 0.87 -5.53
CA ALA A 57 -1.95 1.68 -5.76
C ALA A 57 -1.56 2.49 -4.50
N ALA A 58 -2.52 3.16 -3.87
CA ALA A 58 -2.30 3.88 -2.62
C ALA A 58 -1.84 2.95 -1.49
N GLY A 59 -2.48 1.78 -1.38
CA GLY A 59 -2.12 0.73 -0.43
C GLY A 59 -0.72 0.19 -0.68
N ALA A 60 -0.35 -0.10 -1.92
CA ALA A 60 0.99 -0.58 -2.29
C ALA A 60 2.08 0.46 -1.97
N CYS A 61 1.84 1.75 -2.26
CA CYS A 61 2.73 2.83 -1.85
C CYS A 61 2.92 2.86 -0.33
N PHE A 62 1.82 2.80 0.41
CA PHE A 62 1.85 2.86 1.87
C PHE A 62 2.56 1.65 2.48
N VAL A 63 2.31 0.44 1.94
CA VAL A 63 2.86 -0.82 2.42
C VAL A 63 4.34 -1.01 2.04
N SER A 64 4.83 -0.33 1.00
CA SER A 64 6.21 -0.48 0.51
C SER A 64 7.26 -0.29 1.61
N ALA A 65 7.10 0.73 2.47
CA ALA A 65 8.00 0.98 3.59
C ALA A 65 7.95 -0.14 4.65
N TYR A 66 6.76 -0.72 4.88
CA TYR A 66 6.57 -1.83 5.82
C TYR A 66 7.10 -3.15 5.27
N VAL A 67 7.00 -3.39 3.96
CA VAL A 67 7.61 -4.56 3.31
C VAL A 67 9.13 -4.50 3.43
N TYR A 68 9.72 -3.31 3.24
CA TYR A 68 11.15 -3.13 3.47
C TYR A 68 11.54 -3.42 4.92
N LEU A 69 10.76 -2.93 5.90
CA LEU A 69 10.96 -3.28 7.31
C LEU A 69 10.84 -4.79 7.55
N ILE A 70 9.89 -5.49 6.94
CA ILE A 70 9.73 -6.94 7.14
C ILE A 70 10.92 -7.73 6.55
N LEU A 71 11.50 -7.26 5.45
CA LEU A 71 12.60 -7.96 4.76
C LEU A 71 13.98 -7.65 5.34
N ALA A 72 14.23 -6.39 5.72
CA ALA A 72 15.52 -5.92 6.18
C ALA A 72 15.55 -5.63 7.69
N GLY A 73 14.39 -5.63 8.34
CA GLY A 73 14.25 -5.23 9.74
C GLY A 73 14.37 -6.40 10.72
N GLU A 74 15.28 -6.30 11.69
CA GLU A 74 15.25 -7.13 12.90
C GLU A 74 14.29 -6.52 13.93
N ASN A 75 13.45 -7.35 14.57
CA ASN A 75 12.48 -6.94 15.61
C ASN A 75 11.34 -6.02 15.16
N VAL A 76 10.80 -6.18 13.94
CA VAL A 76 9.60 -5.44 13.52
C VAL A 76 8.40 -5.75 14.46
N PRO A 77 7.65 -4.74 14.92
CA PRO A 77 6.49 -4.96 15.77
C PRO A 77 5.41 -5.85 15.12
N ALA A 78 4.87 -6.81 15.87
CA ALA A 78 3.87 -7.78 15.38
C ALA A 78 2.63 -7.13 14.71
N TRP A 79 2.22 -5.94 15.15
CA TRP A 79 1.06 -5.23 14.58
C TRP A 79 1.26 -4.83 13.10
N VAL A 80 2.51 -4.61 12.67
CA VAL A 80 2.84 -4.29 11.27
C VAL A 80 2.47 -5.46 10.35
N TYR A 81 2.81 -6.68 10.77
CA TYR A 81 2.44 -7.89 10.03
C TYR A 81 0.93 -8.06 9.93
N GLY A 82 0.20 -7.79 11.02
CA GLY A 82 -1.27 -7.80 11.02
C GLY A 82 -1.87 -6.78 10.05
N PHE A 83 -1.32 -5.58 10.01
CA PHE A 83 -1.76 -4.51 9.10
C PHE A 83 -1.50 -4.88 7.63
N VAL A 84 -0.30 -5.38 7.30
CA VAL A 84 0.04 -5.83 5.95
C VAL A 84 -0.83 -7.03 5.53
N ALA A 85 -1.02 -8.02 6.40
CA ALA A 85 -1.88 -9.17 6.12
C ALA A 85 -3.32 -8.75 5.83
N LEU A 86 -3.86 -7.78 6.58
CA LEU A 86 -5.20 -7.25 6.35
C LEU A 86 -5.29 -6.54 4.99
N LEU A 87 -4.28 -5.76 4.60
CA LEU A 87 -4.23 -5.11 3.29
C LEU A 87 -4.15 -6.10 2.14
N VAL A 88 -3.34 -7.15 2.28
CA VAL A 88 -3.25 -8.22 1.28
C VAL A 88 -4.58 -8.97 1.17
N ALA A 89 -5.19 -9.34 2.31
CA ALA A 89 -6.48 -10.02 2.33
C ALA A 89 -7.59 -9.16 1.72
N PHE A 90 -7.63 -7.86 2.04
CA PHE A 90 -8.58 -6.92 1.46
C PHE A 90 -8.39 -6.76 -0.04
N GLY A 91 -7.13 -6.64 -0.50
CA GLY A 91 -6.81 -6.56 -1.93
C GLY A 91 -7.22 -7.83 -2.68
N ALA A 92 -6.91 -9.01 -2.13
CA ALA A 92 -7.31 -10.29 -2.71
C ALA A 92 -8.84 -10.43 -2.77
N TRP A 93 -9.55 -10.11 -1.69
CA TRP A 93 -11.01 -10.14 -1.63
C TRP A 93 -11.64 -9.19 -2.65
N SER A 94 -11.09 -7.99 -2.80
CA SER A 94 -11.54 -6.99 -3.76
C SER A 94 -11.39 -7.48 -5.21
N THR A 95 -10.22 -8.03 -5.55
CA THR A 95 -9.95 -8.60 -6.87
C THR A 95 -10.87 -9.77 -7.18
N VAL A 96 -11.03 -10.71 -6.25
CA VAL A 96 -11.94 -11.87 -6.41
C VAL A 96 -13.38 -11.41 -6.61
N ARG A 97 -13.84 -10.40 -5.87
CA ARG A 97 -15.18 -9.83 -6.02
C ARG A 97 -15.37 -9.16 -7.40
N SER A 98 -14.36 -8.43 -7.88
CA SER A 98 -14.40 -7.81 -9.20
C SER A 98 -14.48 -8.85 -10.32
N ILE A 99 -13.66 -9.91 -10.25
CA ILE A 99 -13.64 -10.98 -11.26
C ILE A 99 -14.96 -11.74 -11.27
N ARG A 100 -15.50 -12.11 -10.09
CA ARG A 100 -16.81 -12.79 -9.99
C ARG A 100 -17.91 -11.97 -10.67
N LYS A 101 -17.93 -10.66 -10.41
CA LYS A 101 -18.92 -9.77 -11.03
C LYS A 101 -18.81 -9.79 -12.57
N THR A 102 -17.60 -9.73 -13.12
CA THR A 102 -17.38 -9.80 -14.57
C THR A 102 -17.79 -11.16 -15.16
N ILE A 103 -17.57 -12.27 -14.44
CA ILE A 103 -17.98 -13.61 -14.89
C ILE A 103 -19.50 -13.75 -14.87
N ASP A 104 -20.18 -13.23 -13.85
CA ASP A 104 -21.64 -13.27 -13.75
C ASP A 104 -22.32 -12.42 -14.85
N GLU A 105 -21.76 -11.24 -15.15
CA GLU A 105 -22.18 -10.40 -16.28
C GLU A 105 -21.98 -11.13 -17.63
N ALA A 106 -20.81 -11.73 -17.84
CA ALA A 106 -20.53 -12.50 -19.07
C ALA A 106 -21.41 -13.75 -19.23
N LYS A 107 -21.82 -14.40 -18.14
CA LYS A 107 -22.77 -15.52 -18.19
C LYS A 107 -24.20 -15.07 -18.49
N ALA A 108 -24.61 -13.90 -17.99
CA ALA A 108 -25.93 -13.34 -18.27
C ALA A 108 -26.07 -12.97 -19.76
N ASP A 109 -25.02 -12.41 -20.37
CA ASP A 109 -24.99 -12.07 -21.80
C ASP A 109 -24.91 -13.31 -22.71
N ALA A 110 -24.42 -14.45 -22.22
CA ALA A 110 -24.33 -15.70 -22.98
C ALA A 110 -25.63 -16.54 -22.94
N VAL A 111 -26.58 -16.19 -22.08
CA VAL A 111 -27.85 -16.92 -21.88
C VAL A 111 -29.07 -16.12 -22.36
N GLY A 112 -28.91 -14.81 -22.63
CA GLY A 112 -29.92 -13.94 -23.25
C GLY A 112 -29.83 -13.93 -24.78
#